data_AF-A0A935YJC4-F1
#
_entry.id   AF-A0A935YJC4-F1
#
_cell.length_a   1.000
_cell.length_b   1.000
_cell.length_c   1.000
_cell.angle_alpha   90.00
_cell.angle_beta   90.00
_cell.angle_gamma   90.00
#
_symmetry.space_group_name_H-M   'P 1'
#
loop_
_entity.id
_entity.type
_entity.pdbx_description
1 polymer ?
#
loop_
_entity_poly.entity_id
_entity_poly.type
_entity_poly.pdbx_seq_one_letter_code
_entity_poly.pdbx_strand_id
1 'polypeptide(L)'
;MTEQNPDNLDQFDAKLKAARERIGESDSGDLAREGTSLGYGFRLSVELLAGLLVGLGIGYVIDGWLGTRPWLMLVFMILGLGGGILNVMRVSKQMEQLEASKKDQR
;
A
#
# COMPACT_ATOMS: atom_id res chain seq x y z
N MET A 1 20.84 -1.85 -35.13
CA MET A 1 20.07 -0.60 -34.97
C MET A 1 18.61 -1.03 -34.92
N THR A 2 17.99 -1.00 -33.75
CA THR A 2 16.57 -1.39 -33.57
C THR A 2 15.68 -0.35 -34.22
N GLU A 3 15.02 -0.71 -35.31
CA GLU A 3 13.94 0.08 -35.92
C GLU A 3 12.78 0.20 -34.91
N GLN A 4 12.73 1.32 -34.20
CA GLN A 4 11.50 1.78 -33.60
C GLN A 4 10.65 2.37 -34.72
N ASN A 5 9.86 1.50 -35.37
CA ASN A 5 8.89 1.90 -36.37
C ASN A 5 7.69 2.59 -35.65
N PRO A 6 7.37 3.86 -35.94
CA PRO A 6 6.30 4.60 -35.27
C PRO A 6 4.94 3.90 -35.38
N ASP A 7 4.70 3.15 -36.47
CA ASP A 7 3.42 2.45 -36.71
C ASP A 7 3.08 1.40 -35.65
N ASN A 8 4.07 0.88 -34.91
CA ASN A 8 3.80 -0.14 -33.89
C ASN A 8 3.26 0.52 -32.60
N LEU A 9 3.80 1.67 -32.20
CA LEU A 9 3.34 2.41 -31.03
C LEU A 9 1.92 2.92 -31.23
N ASP A 10 1.60 3.39 -32.43
CA ASP A 10 0.24 3.83 -32.78
C ASP A 10 -0.78 2.68 -32.70
N GLN A 11 -0.40 1.46 -33.08
CA GLN A 11 -1.25 0.27 -32.95
C GLN A 11 -1.42 -0.16 -31.49
N PHE A 12 -0.38 -0.05 -30.67
CA PHE A 12 -0.45 -0.30 -29.23
C PHE A 12 -1.31 0.75 -28.53
N ASP A 13 -1.14 2.02 -28.87
CA ASP A 13 -1.93 3.13 -28.34
C ASP A 13 -3.39 3.04 -28.78
N ALA A 14 -3.66 2.65 -30.02
CA ALA A 14 -5.01 2.39 -30.50
C ALA A 14 -5.66 1.21 -29.75
N LYS A 15 -4.91 0.14 -29.47
CA LYS A 15 -5.39 -1.00 -28.66
C LYS A 15 -5.61 -0.62 -27.20
N LEU A 16 -4.68 0.14 -26.60
CA LEU A 16 -4.78 0.65 -25.22
C LEU A 16 -5.96 1.62 -25.08
N LYS A 17 -6.16 2.50 -26.06
CA LYS A 17 -7.28 3.44 -26.10
C LYS A 17 -8.61 2.70 -26.30
N ALA A 18 -8.68 1.73 -27.21
CA ALA A 18 -9.87 0.91 -27.41
C ALA A 18 -10.19 0.04 -26.18
N ALA A 19 -9.18 -0.50 -25.49
CA ALA A 19 -9.38 -1.17 -24.22
C ALA A 19 -9.88 -0.19 -23.15
N ARG A 20 -9.28 1.00 -23.04
CA ARG A 20 -9.66 2.04 -22.09
C ARG A 20 -11.05 2.61 -22.33
N GLU A 21 -11.49 2.69 -23.58
CA GLU A 21 -12.82 3.16 -23.98
C GLU A 21 -13.90 2.09 -23.71
N ARG A 22 -13.58 0.81 -23.95
CA ARG A 22 -14.44 -0.32 -23.52
C ARG A 22 -14.60 -0.43 -22.01
N ILE A 23 -13.54 -0.15 -21.26
CA ILE A 23 -13.64 -0.08 -19.82
C ILE A 23 -14.35 1.25 -19.45
N GLY A 24 -14.19 2.34 -20.22
CA GLY A 24 -14.59 3.71 -19.89
C GLY A 24 -16.08 4.02 -19.96
N GLU A 25 -16.88 3.22 -20.67
CA GLU A 25 -18.30 3.52 -20.92
C GLU A 25 -19.25 3.02 -19.83
N SER A 26 -18.85 2.11 -18.93
CA SER A 26 -19.75 1.67 -17.83
C SER A 26 -19.10 1.05 -16.57
N ASP A 27 -17.78 0.79 -16.54
CA ASP A 27 -17.20 -0.08 -15.48
C ASP A 27 -15.77 0.32 -15.02
N SER A 28 -15.08 1.24 -15.73
CA SER A 28 -13.72 1.71 -15.37
C SER A 28 -13.67 2.48 -14.08
N GLY A 29 -14.70 3.29 -13.83
CA GLY A 29 -14.75 4.15 -12.66
C GLY A 29 -14.75 3.32 -11.39
N ASP A 30 -15.52 2.24 -11.39
CA ASP A 30 -15.65 1.34 -10.25
C ASP A 30 -14.51 0.33 -10.20
N LEU A 31 -14.10 -0.34 -11.29
CA LEU A 31 -12.97 -1.29 -11.25
C LEU A 31 -11.61 -0.64 -10.94
N ALA A 32 -11.36 0.60 -11.40
CA ALA A 32 -10.12 1.31 -11.06
C ALA A 32 -10.16 1.92 -9.65
N ARG A 33 -11.33 2.40 -9.18
CA ARG A 33 -11.51 2.80 -7.77
C ARG A 33 -11.44 1.59 -6.85
N GLU A 34 -11.95 0.44 -7.28
CA GLU A 34 -11.94 -0.84 -6.55
C GLU A 34 -10.54 -1.45 -6.53
N GLY A 35 -9.81 -1.46 -7.64
CA GLY A 35 -8.40 -1.88 -7.67
C GLY A 35 -7.48 -0.97 -6.84
N THR A 36 -7.72 0.35 -6.88
CA THR A 36 -6.98 1.33 -6.05
C THR A 36 -7.33 1.18 -4.57
N SER A 37 -8.61 0.93 -4.24
CA SER A 37 -9.06 0.77 -2.86
C SER A 37 -8.68 -0.60 -2.26
N LEU A 38 -8.69 -1.68 -3.04
CA LEU A 38 -8.17 -3.00 -2.64
C LEU A 38 -6.67 -2.93 -2.38
N GLY A 39 -5.90 -2.31 -3.27
CA GLY A 39 -4.45 -2.17 -3.10
C GLY A 39 -4.10 -1.37 -1.84
N TYR A 40 -4.89 -0.34 -1.54
CA TYR A 40 -4.73 0.47 -0.32
C TYR A 40 -5.05 -0.32 0.95
N GLY A 41 -6.19 -1.03 0.96
CA GLY A 41 -6.59 -1.91 2.08
C GLY A 41 -5.59 -3.04 2.34
N PHE A 42 -5.07 -3.66 1.27
CA PHE A 42 -4.05 -4.69 1.37
C PHE A 42 -2.75 -4.13 1.95
N ARG A 43 -2.29 -2.98 1.48
CA ARG A 43 -1.09 -2.31 2.01
C ARG A 43 -1.23 -2.02 3.50
N LEU A 44 -2.33 -1.39 3.91
CA LEU A 44 -2.67 -1.15 5.32
C LEU A 44 -2.59 -2.44 6.16
N SER A 45 -3.15 -3.54 5.63
CA SER A 45 -3.15 -4.85 6.31
C SER A 45 -1.73 -5.39 6.48
N VAL A 46 -0.90 -5.31 5.43
CA VAL A 46 0.50 -5.73 5.46
C VAL A 46 1.32 -4.89 6.45
N GLU A 47 1.09 -3.58 6.50
CA GLU A 47 1.76 -2.69 7.46
C GLU A 47 1.48 -3.09 8.92
N LEU A 48 0.22 -3.41 9.22
CA LEU A 48 -0.20 -3.87 10.56
C LEU A 48 0.37 -5.27 10.88
N LEU A 49 0.29 -6.20 9.92
CA LEU A 49 0.84 -7.56 10.06
C LEU A 49 2.36 -7.53 10.27
N ALA A 50 3.08 -6.68 9.54
CA ALA A 50 4.51 -6.51 9.69
C ALA A 50 4.87 -6.04 11.11
N GLY A 51 4.19 -5.01 11.62
CA GLY A 51 4.39 -4.53 13.00
C GLY A 51 4.11 -5.61 14.04
N LEU A 52 3.01 -6.35 13.88
CA LEU A 52 2.64 -7.46 14.75
C LEU A 52 3.69 -8.59 14.75
N LEU A 53 4.11 -9.05 13.57
CA LEU A 53 5.09 -10.13 13.43
C LEU A 53 6.46 -9.73 14.00
N VAL A 54 6.88 -8.47 13.80
CA VAL A 54 8.12 -7.94 14.39
C VAL A 54 8.01 -7.91 15.92
N GLY A 55 6.91 -7.40 16.48
CA GLY A 55 6.68 -7.37 17.92
C GLY A 55 6.68 -8.77 18.54
N LEU A 56 5.96 -9.71 17.93
CA LEU A 56 5.93 -11.10 18.39
C LEU A 56 7.28 -11.79 18.25
N GLY A 57 8.00 -11.58 17.15
CA GLY A 57 9.33 -12.15 16.92
C GLY A 57 10.34 -11.67 17.96
N ILE A 58 10.42 -10.36 18.19
CA ILE A 58 11.30 -9.76 19.20
C ILE A 58 10.89 -10.26 20.59
N GLY A 59 9.60 -10.18 20.92
CA GLY A 59 9.07 -10.65 22.19
C GLY A 59 9.40 -12.11 22.47
N TYR A 60 9.25 -13.00 21.48
CA TYR A 60 9.51 -14.43 21.62
C TYR A 60 10.98 -14.76 21.90
N VAL A 61 11.89 -14.05 21.21
CA VAL A 61 13.35 -14.21 21.40
C VAL A 61 13.74 -13.76 22.81
N ILE A 62 13.30 -12.58 23.21
CA ILE A 62 13.65 -12.01 24.51
C ILE A 62 13.03 -12.81 25.66
N ASP A 63 11.74 -13.16 25.54
CA ASP A 63 11.07 -14.00 26.53
C ASP A 63 11.73 -15.39 26.66
N GLY A 64 12.34 -15.90 25.59
CA GLY A 64 13.11 -17.15 25.63
C GLY A 64 14.43 -17.04 26.39
N TRP A 65 15.07 -15.88 26.36
CA TRP A 65 16.31 -15.63 27.09
C TRP A 65 16.07 -15.30 28.56
N LEU A 66 15.01 -14.53 28.86
CA LEU A 66 14.69 -14.07 30.22
C LEU A 66 13.77 -15.04 30.97
N GLY A 67 13.18 -16.02 30.29
CA GLY A 67 12.22 -16.95 30.91
C GLY A 67 10.88 -16.30 31.29
N THR A 68 10.61 -15.09 30.80
CA THR A 68 9.42 -14.27 31.15
C THR A 68 8.18 -14.61 30.32
N ARG A 69 8.20 -15.70 29.55
CA ARG A 69 7.11 -16.10 28.64
C ARG A 69 5.74 -16.12 29.37
N PRO A 70 4.69 -15.44 28.86
CA PRO A 70 4.58 -14.63 27.64
C PRO A 70 4.51 -13.11 27.88
N TRP A 71 5.08 -12.59 28.97
CA TRP A 71 4.91 -11.19 29.37
C TRP A 71 5.52 -10.20 28.38
N LEU A 72 6.77 -10.41 27.94
CA LEU A 72 7.40 -9.47 27.00
C LEU A 72 6.79 -9.60 25.61
N MET A 73 6.40 -10.80 25.19
CA MET A 73 5.60 -10.98 23.98
C MET A 73 4.35 -10.11 23.97
N LEU A 74 3.59 -10.04 25.07
CA LEU A 74 2.39 -9.18 25.16
C LEU A 74 2.73 -7.69 25.05
N VAL A 75 3.78 -7.23 25.73
CA VAL A 75 4.22 -5.84 25.67
C VAL A 75 4.68 -5.48 24.25
N PHE A 76 5.57 -6.28 23.66
CA PHE A 76 6.08 -6.05 22.31
C PHE A 76 5.00 -6.23 21.23
N MET A 77 3.99 -7.07 21.46
CA MET A 77 2.82 -7.16 20.59
C MET A 77 2.07 -5.83 20.53
N ILE A 78 1.77 -5.22 21.68
CA ILE A 78 1.09 -3.91 21.72
C ILE A 78 1.97 -2.82 21.11
N LEU A 79 3.28 -2.82 21.38
CA LEU A 79 4.21 -1.87 20.76
C LEU A 79 4.29 -2.06 19.24
N GLY A 80 4.30 -3.30 18.75
CA GLY A 80 4.32 -3.63 17.32
C GLY A 80 3.04 -3.18 16.61
N LEU A 81 1.88 -3.43 17.21
CA LEU A 81 0.59 -2.93 16.75
C LEU A 81 0.55 -1.39 16.75
N GLY A 82 0.98 -0.76 17.84
CA GLY A 82 1.06 0.70 17.95
C GLY A 82 1.97 1.31 16.88
N GLY A 83 3.14 0.72 16.65
CA GLY A 83 4.07 1.11 15.59
C GLY A 83 3.47 0.96 14.19
N GLY A 84 2.76 -0.14 13.93
CA GLY A 84 2.05 -0.36 12.67
C GLY A 84 0.98 0.70 12.40
N ILE A 85 0.16 1.02 13.41
CA ILE A 85 -0.87 2.07 13.31
C ILE A 85 -0.23 3.43 13.05
N LEU A 86 0.86 3.77 13.76
CA LEU A 86 1.58 5.03 13.55
C LEU A 86 2.17 5.14 12.14
N ASN A 87 2.67 4.03 11.58
CA ASN A 87 3.17 4.01 10.20
C ASN A 87 2.04 4.26 9.19
N VAL A 88 0.89 3.62 9.38
CA VAL A 88 -0.32 3.84 8.58
C VAL A 88 -0.76 5.31 8.63
N MET A 89 -0.87 5.88 9.82
CA MET A 89 -1.27 7.29 10.00
C MET A 89 -0.30 8.25 9.31
N ARG A 90 1.00 7.92 9.31
CA ARG A 90 2.03 8.71 8.63
C ARG A 90 1.82 8.70 7.12
N VAL A 91 1.53 7.54 6.53
CA VAL A 91 1.26 7.41 5.09
C VAL A 91 0.02 8.22 4.71
N SER A 92 -1.06 8.13 5.50
CA SER A 92 -2.28 8.90 5.24
C SER A 92 -2.04 10.42 5.27
N LYS A 93 -1.30 10.92 6.28
CA LYS A 93 -1.01 12.35 6.42
C LYS A 93 -0.16 12.92 5.27
N GLN A 94 0.77 12.13 4.74
CA GLN A 94 1.59 12.56 3.60
C GLN A 94 0.75 12.77 2.33
N MET A 95 -0.27 11.94 2.11
CA MET A 95 -1.17 12.08 0.96
C MET A 95 -1.99 13.38 1.06
N GLU A 96 -2.50 13.70 2.25
CA GLU A 96 -3.28 14.91 2.50
C GLU A 96 -2.45 16.20 2.26
N GLN A 97 -1.18 16.20 2.67
CA GLN A 97 -0.27 17.33 2.45
C GLN A 97 0.05 17.54 0.97
N LEU A 98 0.23 16.46 0.20
CA LEU A 98 0.48 16.54 -1.24
C LEU A 98 -0.73 17.11 -1.99
N GLU A 99 -1.95 16.76 -1.58
CA GLU A 99 -3.17 17.33 -2.15
C GLU A 99 -3.35 18.81 -1.80
N ALA A 100 -3.04 19.21 -0.56
CA ALA A 100 -3.08 20.60 -0.12
C ALA A 100 -2.08 21.48 -0.89
N SER A 101 -0.84 21.02 -1.09
CA SER A 101 0.17 21.75 -1.86
C SER A 101 -0.17 21.88 -3.35
N LYS A 102 -0.88 20.90 -3.94
CA LYS A 102 -1.29 20.97 -5.35
C LYS A 102 -2.44 21.95 -5.58
N LYS A 103 -3.25 22.21 -4.54
CA LYS A 103 -4.36 23.18 -4.57
C LYS A 103 -3.88 24.62 -4.50
N ASP A 104 -2.76 24.87 -3.82
CA ASP A 104 -2.13 26.20 -3.72
C ASP A 104 -1.36 26.59 -4.99
N GLN A 105 -1.05 25.62 -5.86
CA GLN A 105 -0.32 25.81 -7.12
C GLN A 105 -1.25 25.97 -8.35
N ARG A 106 -2.57 25.94 -8.17
CA ARG A 106 -3.58 26.17 -9.23
C ARG A 106 -4.29 27.50 -9.04
#